data_AF-A0A0N4T9Y8-F1
#
_entry.id   AF-A0A0N4T9Y8-F1
#
_cell.length_a   1.000
_cell.length_b   1.000
_cell.length_c   1.000
_cell.angle_alpha   90.00
_cell.angle_beta   90.00
_cell.angle_gamma   90.00
#
_symmetry.space_group_name_H-M   'P 1'
#
loop_
_entity.id
_entity.type
_entity.pdbx_description
1 polymer ?
#
loop_
_entity_poly.entity_id
_entity_poly.type
_entity_poly.pdbx_seq_one_letter_code
_entity_poly.pdbx_strand_id
1 'polypeptide(L)'
;MNGLRIERSAGDAIHLEQLTGPVVIANSTIRNNRGHGIAVMNTTDGRVFINMTTITGNYGDGIHYREGYDTSWYSAISSKRDTLP
;
A
#
# COMPACT_ATOMS: atom_id res chain seq x y z
N MET A 1 7.02 1.77 -12.99
CA MET A 1 6.38 3.11 -13.14
C MET A 1 7.47 4.19 -13.10
N ASN A 2 7.53 5.07 -14.09
CA ASN A 2 8.57 6.11 -14.17
C ASN A 2 7.96 7.43 -14.67
N GLY A 3 8.32 8.57 -14.07
CA GLY A 3 7.92 9.89 -14.58
C GLY A 3 6.46 10.27 -14.31
N LEU A 4 5.77 9.60 -13.37
CA LEU A 4 4.35 9.84 -13.12
C LEU A 4 4.13 11.16 -12.39
N ARG A 5 3.07 11.88 -12.75
CA ARG A 5 2.58 13.05 -12.02
C ARG A 5 1.12 12.82 -11.65
N ILE A 6 0.87 12.47 -10.39
CA ILE A 6 -0.46 12.14 -9.88
C ILE A 6 -0.84 13.14 -8.79
N GLU A 7 -1.97 13.82 -8.97
CA GLU A 7 -2.38 14.90 -8.08
C GLU A 7 -3.89 14.94 -7.89
N ARG A 8 -4.32 15.37 -6.69
CA ARG A 8 -5.72 15.68 -6.39
C ARG A 8 -6.68 14.52 -6.66
N SER A 9 -6.20 13.28 -6.56
CA SER A 9 -7.06 12.10 -6.61
C SER A 9 -8.00 12.06 -5.41
N ALA A 10 -9.22 11.55 -5.63
CA ALA A 10 -10.24 11.39 -4.59
C ALA A 10 -9.93 10.26 -3.58
N GLY A 11 -8.95 9.41 -3.87
CA GLY A 11 -8.43 8.35 -3.01
C GLY A 11 -6.90 8.33 -3.04
N ASP A 12 -6.31 7.13 -2.92
CA ASP A 12 -4.86 6.96 -3.02
C ASP A 12 -4.35 7.35 -4.41
N ALA A 13 -3.11 7.83 -4.50
CA ALA A 13 -2.52 8.15 -5.80
C ALA A 13 -2.09 6.90 -6.56
N ILE A 14 -1.41 5.97 -5.88
CA ILE A 14 -1.06 4.65 -6.40
C ILE A 14 -1.52 3.62 -5.37
N HIS A 15 -2.38 2.70 -5.80
CA HIS A 15 -2.86 1.60 -4.98
C HIS A 15 -2.33 0.28 -5.56
N LEU A 16 -1.44 -0.37 -4.82
CA LEU A 16 -0.83 -1.64 -5.15
C LEU A 16 -1.39 -2.69 -4.21
N GLU A 17 -2.07 -3.70 -4.75
CA GLU A 17 -2.71 -4.75 -3.95
C GLU A 17 -2.24 -6.12 -4.40
N GLN A 18 -1.99 -7.03 -3.43
CA GLN A 18 -1.64 -8.43 -3.67
C GLN A 18 -0.45 -8.61 -4.61
N LEU A 19 0.64 -7.84 -4.42
CA LEU A 19 1.83 -8.01 -5.26
C LEU A 19 2.48 -9.37 -4.99
N THR A 20 2.78 -10.06 -6.08
CA THR A 20 3.52 -11.33 -6.12
C THR A 20 4.94 -11.14 -6.65
N GLY A 21 5.33 -9.90 -6.92
CA GLY A 21 6.61 -9.53 -7.50
C GLY A 21 6.98 -8.08 -7.24
N PRO A 22 8.24 -7.69 -7.52
CA PRO A 22 8.75 -6.38 -7.17
C PRO A 22 8.17 -5.27 -8.05
N VAL A 23 7.92 -4.10 -7.45
CA VAL A 23 7.46 -2.90 -8.16
C VAL A 23 8.50 -1.78 -8.02
N VAL A 24 8.79 -1.10 -9.12
CA VAL A 24 9.66 0.09 -9.14
C VAL A 24 8.84 1.33 -9.47
N ILE A 25 8.91 2.34 -8.61
CA ILE A 25 8.37 3.68 -8.80
C ILE A 25 9.55 4.65 -8.82
N ALA A 26 9.75 5.33 -9.94
CA ALA A 26 10.90 6.21 -10.11
C ALA A 26 10.52 7.57 -10.70
N ASN A 27 11.30 8.61 -10.39
CA ASN A 27 11.23 9.92 -11.03
C ASN A 27 9.82 10.54 -11.02
N SER A 28 9.04 10.31 -9.98
CA SER A 28 7.61 10.65 -9.97
C SER A 28 7.29 11.79 -9.01
N THR A 29 6.15 12.44 -9.19
CA THR A 29 5.58 13.42 -8.28
C THR A 29 4.16 13.03 -7.92
N ILE A 30 3.93 12.75 -6.64
CA ILE A 30 2.64 12.36 -6.09
C ILE A 30 2.25 13.38 -5.02
N ARG A 31 1.17 14.15 -5.23
CA ARG A 31 0.80 15.16 -4.24
C ARG A 31 -0.66 15.54 -4.13
N ASN A 32 -1.03 16.01 -2.95
CA ASN A 32 -2.35 16.59 -2.68
C ASN A 32 -3.50 15.63 -2.97
N ASN A 33 -3.31 14.32 -2.75
CA ASN A 33 -4.36 13.32 -2.90
C ASN A 33 -5.16 13.17 -1.60
N ARG A 34 -6.45 12.86 -1.70
CA ARG A 34 -7.34 12.71 -0.54
C ARG A 34 -7.08 11.42 0.24
N GLY A 35 -6.50 10.40 -0.40
CA GLY A 35 -6.00 9.19 0.27
C GLY A 35 -4.51 9.27 0.57
N HIS A 36 -3.86 8.11 0.52
CA HIS A 36 -2.41 7.97 0.66
C HIS A 36 -1.69 8.40 -0.62
N GLY A 37 -0.40 8.68 -0.53
CA GLY A 37 0.44 8.83 -1.72
C GLY A 37 0.58 7.50 -2.46
N ILE A 38 1.19 6.52 -1.79
CA ILE A 38 1.34 5.14 -2.29
C ILE A 38 0.80 4.19 -1.23
N ALA A 39 -0.21 3.40 -1.55
CA ALA A 39 -0.73 2.33 -0.71
C ALA A 39 -0.27 0.97 -1.25
N VAL A 40 0.36 0.16 -0.40
CA VAL A 40 0.85 -1.21 -0.70
C VAL A 40 0.16 -2.19 0.23
N MET A 41 -0.89 -2.84 -0.25
CA MET A 41 -1.85 -3.60 0.53
C MET A 41 -1.78 -5.09 0.21
N ASN A 42 -2.00 -5.92 1.24
CA ASN A 42 -2.26 -7.35 1.10
C ASN A 42 -1.21 -8.13 0.29
N THR A 43 0.04 -7.68 0.36
CA THR A 43 1.11 -8.19 -0.50
C THR A 43 1.85 -9.35 0.15
N THR A 44 2.20 -10.37 -0.64
CA THR A 44 3.03 -11.52 -0.20
C THR A 44 4.49 -11.30 -0.55
N ASP A 45 4.76 -10.64 -1.67
CA ASP A 45 6.08 -10.08 -2.01
C ASP A 45 6.01 -8.55 -1.86
N GLY A 46 6.54 -8.04 -0.74
CA GLY A 46 6.45 -6.62 -0.36
C GLY A 46 7.49 -5.69 -0.97
N ARG A 47 8.23 -6.15 -1.99
CA ARG A 47 9.34 -5.38 -2.56
C ARG A 47 8.85 -4.22 -3.42
N VAL A 48 8.87 -3.02 -2.84
CA VAL A 48 8.59 -1.77 -3.55
C VAL A 48 9.81 -0.85 -3.49
N PHE A 49 10.39 -0.56 -4.65
CA PHE A 49 11.53 0.35 -4.79
C PHE A 49 11.04 1.72 -5.23
N ILE A 50 11.23 2.72 -4.38
CA ILE A 50 10.85 4.11 -4.66
C ILE A 50 12.13 4.93 -4.79
N ASN A 51 12.34 5.53 -5.96
CA ASN A 51 13.55 6.29 -6.27
C ASN A 51 13.22 7.65 -6.87
N MET A 52 13.98 8.70 -6.53
CA MET A 52 13.83 10.06 -7.08
C MET A 52 12.37 10.52 -7.19
N THR A 53 11.57 10.24 -6.16
CA THR A 53 10.12 10.48 -6.19
C THR A 53 9.73 11.39 -5.04
N THR A 54 8.98 12.45 -5.36
CA THR A 54 8.45 13.40 -4.38
C THR A 54 7.02 13.00 -4.03
N ILE A 55 6.77 12.73 -2.75
CA ILE A 55 5.44 12.40 -2.21
C ILE A 55 5.10 13.42 -1.12
N THR A 56 4.08 14.26 -1.33
CA THR A 56 3.81 15.37 -0.40
C THR A 56 2.35 15.81 -0.38
N GLY A 57 1.88 16.34 0.75
CA GLY A 57 0.55 16.93 0.88
C GLY A 57 -0.62 15.97 0.69
N ASN A 58 -0.40 14.65 0.75
CA ASN A 58 -1.50 13.68 0.75
C ASN A 58 -2.18 13.70 2.12
N TYR A 59 -3.50 13.51 2.15
CA TYR A 59 -4.28 13.58 3.38
C TYR A 59 -4.08 12.33 4.25
N GLY A 60 -3.92 11.16 3.63
CA GLY A 60 -3.39 9.96 4.29
C GLY A 60 -1.86 9.95 4.34
N ASP A 61 -1.28 8.82 4.72
CA ASP A 61 0.18 8.66 4.73
C ASP A 61 0.81 8.90 3.36
N GLY A 62 2.06 9.39 3.33
CA GLY A 62 2.83 9.46 2.09
C GLY A 62 3.01 8.07 1.47
N ILE A 63 3.45 7.10 2.27
CA ILE A 63 3.56 5.69 1.89
C ILE A 63 2.90 4.88 3.00
N HIS A 64 1.87 4.13 2.63
CA HIS A 64 1.14 3.24 3.53
C HIS A 64 1.40 1.79 3.14
N TYR A 65 2.03 1.02 4.02
CA TYR A 65 2.30 -0.39 3.82
C TYR A 65 1.48 -1.23 4.80
N ARG A 66 0.74 -2.20 4.26
CA ARG A 66 0.04 -3.21 5.04
C ARG A 66 0.34 -4.59 4.46
N GLU A 67 0.98 -5.41 5.26
CA GLU A 67 1.24 -6.81 4.94
C GLU A 67 -0.07 -7.56 4.69
N GLY A 68 -0.05 -8.50 3.73
CA GLY A 68 -1.11 -9.49 3.62
C GLY A 68 -1.04 -10.41 4.82
N TYR A 69 -2.04 -10.33 5.70
CA TYR A 69 -2.23 -11.35 6.71
C TYR A 69 -2.35 -12.70 6.01
N ASP A 70 -1.49 -13.65 6.36
CA ASP A 70 -1.81 -15.05 6.14
C ASP A 70 -3.18 -15.28 6.79
N THR A 71 -4.18 -15.63 5.98
CA THR A 71 -5.54 -15.88 6.44
C THR A 71 -5.56 -16.97 7.51
N SER A 72 -4.51 -17.80 7.57
CA SER A 72 -4.22 -18.75 8.64
C SER A 72 -4.29 -18.13 10.04
N TRP A 73 -3.71 -16.93 10.26
CA TRP A 73 -3.73 -16.32 11.58
C TRP A 73 -5.14 -15.89 11.98
N TYR A 74 -5.91 -15.24 11.10
CA TYR A 74 -7.29 -14.82 11.39
C TYR A 74 -8.22 -16.02 11.65
N SER A 75 -8.08 -17.10 10.86
CA SER A 75 -8.79 -18.36 11.09
C SER A 75 -8.36 -19.03 12.42
N ALA A 76 -7.10 -18.95 12.81
CA ALA A 76 -6.59 -19.52 14.05
C ALA A 76 -7.06 -18.77 15.32
N ILE A 77 -7.23 -17.44 15.27
CA ILE A 77 -7.82 -16.68 16.40
C ILE A 77 -9.34 -16.81 16.43
N SER A 78 -10.01 -16.92 15.28
CA SER A 78 -11.46 -17.16 15.22
C SER A 78 -11.80 -18.54 15.80
N SER A 79 -11.10 -19.60 15.39
CA SER A 79 -11.35 -20.95 15.90
C SER A 79 -11.05 -21.08 17.40
N LYS A 80 -10.09 -20.32 17.93
CA LYS A 80 -9.83 -20.23 19.38
C LYS A 80 -10.92 -19.49 20.16
N ARG A 81 -11.67 -18.59 19.53
CA ARG A 81 -12.83 -17.94 20.17
C ARG A 81 -14.05 -18.86 20.22
N ASP A 82 -14.23 -19.70 19.20
CA ASP A 82 -15.35 -20.64 19.11
C ASP A 82 -15.16 -21.90 19.98
N THR A 83 -14.02 -22.04 20.66
CA THR A 83 -13.65 -23.19 21.50
C THR A 83 -13.49 -22.85 22.98
N LEU A 84 -13.78 -21.61 23.39
CA LEU A 84 -13.83 -21.24 24.81
C LEU A 84 -15.26 -21.48 25.34
N PRO A 85 -15.42 -22.24 26.45
CA PRO A 85 -16.73 -22.51 27.07
C PRO A 85 -17.37 -21.26 27.68
#